data_AF-E8Z6M9-F1
#
_entry.id   AF-E8Z6M9-F1
#
_cell.length_a   1.000
_cell.length_b   1.000
_cell.length_c   1.000
_cell.angle_alpha   90.00
_cell.angle_beta   90.00
_cell.angle_gamma   90.00
#
_symmetry.space_group_name_H-M   'P 1'
#
loop_
_entity.id
_entity.type
_entity.pdbx_description
1 polymer ?
#
loop_
_entity_poly.entity_id
_entity_poly.type
_entity_poly.pdbx_seq_one_letter_code
_entity_poly.pdbx_strand_id
1 'polypeptide(L)'
;AAKASRHHLVSAAANWDIAREAMGPDPVGRAMVHQRLTIRKEAPAGSGEARREEFQICGDGSWDMRLYPEGPDREEVVLLKPGGPGSRAAGDRGKGHGRNWAVEGKPGAAFDIFFDPETMMVTCEAHDA
;
A
#
# COMPACT_ATOMS: atom_id res chain seq x y z
N ALA A 1 1.59 11.97 -17.50
CA ALA A 1 2.70 11.96 -16.52
C ALA A 1 3.68 10.86 -16.91
N ALA A 2 4.97 10.97 -16.54
CA ALA A 2 5.91 9.87 -16.74
C ALA A 2 5.50 8.66 -15.89
N LYS A 3 5.55 7.45 -16.46
CA LYS A 3 5.29 6.21 -15.73
C LYS A 3 6.55 5.86 -14.93
N ALA A 4 6.39 5.55 -13.64
CA ALA A 4 7.51 5.13 -12.80
C ALA A 4 8.08 3.80 -13.26
N SER A 5 9.40 3.64 -13.14
CA SER A 5 10.10 2.39 -13.46
C SER A 5 10.11 1.42 -12.28
N ARG A 6 10.08 1.95 -11.06
CA ARG A 6 10.06 1.21 -9.79
C ARG A 6 9.02 1.79 -8.86
N HIS A 7 8.50 0.94 -7.98
CA HIS A 7 7.51 1.33 -6.99
C HIS A 7 8.02 0.92 -5.61
N HIS A 8 7.77 1.75 -4.60
CA HIS A 8 8.28 1.54 -3.26
C HIS A 8 7.12 1.67 -2.28
N LEU A 9 6.98 0.73 -1.34
CA LEU A 9 6.02 0.89 -0.27
C LEU A 9 6.49 1.99 0.69
N VAL A 10 5.54 2.79 1.17
CA VAL A 10 5.75 3.77 2.23
C VAL A 10 4.70 3.51 3.28
N SER A 11 5.07 3.29 4.53
CA SER A 11 4.11 2.88 5.56
C SER A 11 4.32 3.59 6.88
N ALA A 12 3.23 3.66 7.66
CA ALA A 12 3.29 4.15 9.04
C ALA A 12 4.27 3.31 9.89
N ALA A 13 4.41 2.01 9.61
CA ALA A 13 5.39 1.12 10.22
C ALA A 13 6.84 1.55 10.02
N ALA A 14 7.15 2.20 8.90
CA ALA A 14 8.47 2.74 8.59
C ALA A 14 8.54 4.26 8.84
N ASN A 15 7.69 4.83 9.69
CA ASN A 15 7.60 6.28 9.93
C ASN A 15 7.40 7.10 8.64
N TRP A 16 6.71 6.53 7.64
CA TRP A 16 6.54 7.11 6.31
C TRP A 16 7.84 7.32 5.53
N ASP A 17 8.93 6.64 5.88
CA ASP A 17 10.11 6.56 5.04
C ASP A 17 9.81 5.69 3.80
N ILE A 18 10.33 6.13 2.65
CA ILE A 18 10.25 5.35 1.42
C ILE A 18 11.13 4.11 1.57
N ALA A 19 10.54 2.92 1.37
CA ALA A 19 11.29 1.67 1.45
C ALA A 19 12.52 1.70 0.53
N ARG A 20 13.68 1.31 1.07
CA ARG A 20 14.95 1.28 0.32
C ARG A 20 14.89 0.33 -0.86
N GLU A 21 14.24 -0.81 -0.65
CA GLU A 21 13.99 -1.80 -1.68
C GLU A 21 12.70 -1.46 -2.42
N ALA A 22 12.73 -1.57 -3.75
CA ALA A 22 11.52 -1.49 -4.55
C ALA A 22 10.66 -2.73 -4.33
N MET A 23 9.36 -2.59 -4.52
CA MET A 23 8.42 -3.70 -4.61
C MET A 23 8.94 -4.70 -5.66
N GLY A 24 9.04 -5.96 -5.27
CA GLY A 24 9.57 -7.04 -6.09
C GLY A 24 8.52 -7.59 -7.07
N PRO A 25 8.93 -8.32 -8.12
CA PRO A 25 7.97 -8.96 -9.02
C PRO A 25 7.08 -9.96 -8.27
N ASP A 26 5.81 -10.08 -8.67
CA ASP A 26 4.91 -11.12 -8.16
C ASP A 26 5.51 -12.53 -8.41
N PRO A 27 5.60 -13.40 -7.38
CA PRO A 27 6.14 -14.75 -7.53
C PRO A 27 5.36 -15.63 -8.52
N VAL A 28 4.09 -15.31 -8.79
CA VAL A 28 3.25 -16.06 -9.74
C VAL A 28 3.46 -15.58 -11.19
N GLY A 29 4.36 -14.63 -11.41
CA GLY A 29 4.77 -14.17 -12.74
C GLY A 29 3.78 -13.24 -13.43
N ARG A 30 2.83 -12.64 -12.69
CA ARG A 30 1.98 -11.57 -13.23
C ARG A 30 2.81 -10.29 -13.37
N ALA A 31 2.37 -9.34 -14.20
CA ALA A 31 3.00 -8.02 -14.36
C ALA A 31 2.85 -7.10 -13.13
N MET A 32 2.56 -7.67 -11.96
CA MET A 32 2.36 -6.96 -10.70
C MET A 32 3.67 -6.91 -9.93
N VAL A 33 3.79 -5.89 -9.09
CA VAL A 33 4.84 -5.79 -8.08
C VAL A 33 4.23 -5.93 -6.69
N HIS A 34 4.97 -6.48 -5.75
CA HIS A 34 4.50 -6.70 -4.40
C HIS A 34 5.56 -6.39 -3.34
N GLN A 35 5.10 -6.07 -2.14
CA GLN A 35 5.94 -5.96 -0.96
C GLN A 35 5.13 -6.34 0.28
N ARG A 36 5.79 -7.01 1.23
CA ARG A 36 5.16 -7.42 2.48
C ARG A 36 5.02 -6.26 3.46
N LEU A 37 3.87 -6.20 4.13
CA LEU A 37 3.59 -5.30 5.24
C LEU A 37 3.19 -6.14 6.46
N THR A 38 3.83 -5.90 7.60
CA THR A 38 3.53 -6.61 8.86
C THR A 38 2.85 -5.65 9.84
N ILE A 39 1.77 -6.13 10.47
CA ILE A 39 1.04 -5.37 11.49
C ILE A 39 1.86 -5.33 12.78
N ARG A 40 2.25 -4.13 13.21
CA ARG A 40 2.99 -3.96 14.46
C ARG A 40 2.05 -4.02 15.67
N LYS A 41 2.61 -4.36 16.83
CA LYS A 41 1.86 -4.44 18.09
C LYS A 41 1.34 -3.07 18.53
N GLU A 42 2.13 -2.04 18.28
CA GLU A 42 1.90 -0.65 18.62
C GLU A 42 1.20 0.16 17.51
N ALA A 43 0.81 -0.47 16.40
CA ALA A 43 0.07 0.22 15.36
C ALA A 43 -1.29 0.71 15.90
N PRO A 44 -1.90 1.75 15.29
CA PRO A 44 -3.22 2.23 15.67
C PRO A 44 -4.27 1.12 15.77
N ALA A 45 -5.27 1.32 16.63
CA ALA A 45 -6.39 0.38 16.74
C ALA A 45 -7.18 0.33 15.42
N GLY A 46 -7.48 -0.88 14.96
CA GLY A 46 -8.42 -1.15 13.88
C GLY A 46 -9.78 -1.59 14.43
N SER A 47 -10.47 -2.47 13.71
CA SER A 47 -11.71 -3.08 14.18
C SER A 47 -11.50 -4.13 15.29
N GLY A 48 -12.22 -3.98 16.41
CA GLY A 48 -12.15 -4.91 17.53
C GLY A 48 -10.75 -4.97 18.18
N GLU A 49 -10.16 -6.17 18.20
CA GLU A 49 -8.80 -6.39 18.72
C GLU A 49 -7.70 -6.21 17.65
N ALA A 50 -8.08 -5.91 16.40
CA ALA A 50 -7.13 -5.73 15.32
C ALA A 50 -6.33 -4.44 15.49
N ARG A 51 -5.15 -4.44 14.88
CA ARG A 51 -4.32 -3.27 14.65
C ARG A 51 -4.30 -2.96 13.16
N ARG A 52 -4.10 -1.68 12.85
CA ARG A 52 -4.15 -1.15 11.49
C ARG A 52 -2.80 -0.57 11.10
N GLU A 53 -2.28 -1.00 9.96
CA GLU A 53 -1.14 -0.34 9.33
C GLU A 53 -1.59 0.38 8.06
N GLU A 54 -1.14 1.62 7.93
CA GLU A 54 -1.43 2.47 6.79
C GLU A 54 -0.22 2.56 5.87
N PHE A 55 -0.49 2.71 4.57
CA PHE A 55 0.56 2.84 3.58
C PHE A 55 0.12 3.62 2.33
N GLN A 56 1.13 4.03 1.57
CA GLN A 56 1.07 4.55 0.21
C GLN A 56 2.16 3.87 -0.62
N ILE A 57 2.20 4.18 -1.91
CA ILE A 57 3.24 3.67 -2.83
C ILE A 57 3.90 4.88 -3.48
N CYS A 58 5.22 4.94 -3.59
CA CYS A 58 5.94 5.98 -4.33
C CYS A 58 6.60 5.42 -5.59
N GLY A 59 6.42 6.12 -6.71
CA GLY A 59 7.16 5.86 -7.94
C GLY A 59 8.60 6.38 -7.86
N ASP A 60 9.56 5.59 -8.33
CA ASP A 60 10.99 5.93 -8.45
C ASP A 60 11.60 6.59 -7.20
N GLY A 61 11.12 6.18 -6.02
CA GLY A 61 11.60 6.69 -4.73
C GLY A 61 11.26 8.17 -4.45
N SER A 62 10.21 8.71 -5.08
CA SER A 62 9.84 10.12 -4.98
C SER A 62 8.40 10.35 -4.54
N TRP A 63 8.23 11.24 -3.56
CA TRP A 63 6.92 11.73 -3.12
C TRP A 63 6.15 12.50 -4.19
N ASP A 64 6.83 13.08 -5.18
CA ASP A 64 6.20 13.73 -6.33
C ASP A 64 5.47 12.72 -7.24
N MET A 65 5.78 11.43 -7.09
CA MET A 65 5.19 10.30 -7.81
C MET A 65 4.45 9.34 -6.87
N ARG A 66 3.93 9.87 -5.74
CA ARG A 66 3.13 9.06 -4.81
C ARG A 66 1.82 8.64 -5.43
N LEU A 67 1.42 7.43 -5.10
CA LEU A 67 0.15 6.83 -5.41
C LEU A 67 -0.66 6.71 -4.12
N TYR A 68 -1.96 7.00 -4.24
CA TYR A 68 -2.92 7.03 -3.15
C TYR A 68 -4.26 6.44 -3.63
N PRO A 69 -5.15 6.00 -2.72
CA PRO A 69 -6.45 5.50 -3.13
C PRO A 69 -7.22 6.57 -3.91
N GLU A 70 -7.71 6.23 -5.10
CA GLU A 70 -8.63 7.08 -5.85
C GLU A 70 -9.95 7.24 -5.09
N GLY A 71 -10.63 8.38 -5.28
CA GLY A 71 -11.77 8.79 -4.49
C GLY A 71 -11.84 10.32 -4.32
N PRO A 72 -12.71 10.81 -3.43
CA PRO A 72 -12.91 12.24 -3.21
C PRO A 72 -11.63 12.97 -2.75
N ASP A 73 -11.55 14.28 -3.00
CA ASP A 73 -10.42 15.14 -2.60
C ASP A 73 -10.44 15.48 -1.09
N ARG A 74 -10.57 14.46 -0.24
CA ARG A 74 -10.47 14.55 1.23
C ARG A 74 -9.55 13.46 1.77
N GLU A 75 -9.02 13.67 2.97
CA GLU A 75 -8.27 12.65 3.69
C GLU A 75 -9.18 11.43 3.96
N GLU A 76 -8.69 10.25 3.61
CA GLU A 76 -9.45 9.01 3.68
C GLU A 76 -8.52 7.82 3.75
N VAL A 77 -8.90 6.82 4.56
CA VAL A 77 -8.18 5.55 4.66
C VAL A 77 -9.04 4.46 4.03
N VAL A 78 -8.55 3.86 2.95
CA VAL A 78 -9.22 2.75 2.27
C VAL A 78 -8.69 1.42 2.83
N LEU A 79 -9.54 0.69 3.54
CA LEU A 79 -9.21 -0.62 4.07
C LEU A 79 -9.24 -1.68 2.96
N LEU A 80 -8.08 -2.28 2.67
CA LEU A 80 -7.97 -3.44 1.81
C LEU A 80 -8.24 -4.71 2.61
N LYS A 81 -9.05 -5.61 2.04
CA LYS A 81 -9.35 -6.92 2.61
C LYS A 81 -8.57 -8.00 1.85
N PRO A 82 -7.90 -8.93 2.52
CA PRO A 82 -7.25 -10.07 1.88
C PRO A 82 -8.21 -10.83 0.95
N GLY A 83 -7.79 -11.09 -0.29
CA GLY A 83 -8.62 -11.73 -1.32
C GLY A 83 -9.87 -10.93 -1.74
N GLY A 84 -9.99 -9.68 -1.28
CA GLY A 84 -11.10 -8.79 -1.54
C GLY A 84 -10.98 -8.03 -2.87
N PRO A 85 -11.95 -7.15 -3.17
CA PRO A 85 -11.85 -6.28 -4.34
C PRO A 85 -10.66 -5.32 -4.22
N GLY A 86 -9.96 -5.09 -5.33
CA GLY A 86 -8.89 -4.11 -5.39
C GLY A 86 -9.39 -2.67 -5.27
N SER A 87 -8.48 -1.78 -4.86
CA SER A 87 -8.65 -0.34 -4.85
C SER A 87 -7.88 0.29 -6.00
N ARG A 88 -8.51 1.22 -6.72
CA ARG A 88 -7.84 1.98 -7.79
C ARG A 88 -6.94 3.05 -7.19
N ALA A 89 -5.78 3.25 -7.79
CA ALA A 89 -4.81 4.26 -7.39
C ALA A 89 -4.91 5.51 -8.29
N ALA A 90 -4.73 6.67 -7.67
CA ALA A 90 -4.47 7.95 -8.34
C ALA A 90 -3.05 8.42 -8.00
N GLY A 91 -2.50 9.35 -8.80
CA GLY A 91 -1.10 9.76 -8.70
C GLY A 91 -0.83 11.17 -9.21
N ASP A 92 -1.71 12.12 -8.89
CA ASP A 92 -1.53 13.51 -9.30
C ASP A 92 -0.47 14.20 -8.43
N ARG A 93 0.43 14.94 -9.08
CA ARG A 93 1.50 15.68 -8.40
C ARG A 93 0.91 16.65 -7.38
N GLY A 94 1.43 16.62 -6.15
CA GLY A 94 1.00 17.50 -5.06
C GLY A 94 -0.32 17.09 -4.39
N LYS A 95 -1.04 16.08 -4.88
CA LYS A 95 -2.26 15.54 -4.26
C LYS A 95 -2.00 14.25 -3.49
N GLY A 96 -2.94 13.78 -2.67
CA GLY A 96 -2.82 12.49 -1.96
C GLY A 96 -2.30 12.55 -0.52
N HIS A 97 -2.05 13.74 0.03
CA HIS A 97 -1.72 13.86 1.46
C HIS A 97 -2.92 13.37 2.30
N GLY A 98 -2.65 12.55 3.32
CA GLY A 98 -3.67 11.96 4.20
C GLY A 98 -4.60 10.94 3.52
N ARG A 99 -4.28 10.48 2.31
CA ARG A 99 -5.07 9.48 1.57
C ARG A 99 -4.31 8.16 1.50
N ASN A 100 -4.63 7.25 2.40
CA ASN A 100 -3.83 6.04 2.62
C ASN A 100 -4.64 4.78 2.33
N TRP A 101 -3.98 3.72 1.91
CA TRP A 101 -4.54 2.39 2.09
C TRP A 101 -4.24 1.90 3.50
N ALA A 102 -5.02 0.94 3.96
CA ALA A 102 -4.72 0.23 5.20
C ALA A 102 -4.99 -1.26 5.06
N VAL A 103 -4.34 -2.03 5.92
CA VAL A 103 -4.66 -3.43 6.22
C VAL A 103 -4.86 -3.58 7.72
N GLU A 104 -5.76 -4.48 8.12
CA GLU A 104 -6.06 -4.77 9.51
C GLU A 104 -5.82 -6.24 9.82
N GLY A 105 -5.22 -6.50 10.98
CA GLY A 105 -4.96 -7.85 11.46
C GLY A 105 -4.51 -7.86 12.92
N LYS A 106 -4.27 -9.06 13.46
CA LYS A 106 -3.61 -9.18 14.77
C LYS A 106 -2.16 -8.70 14.67
N PRO A 107 -1.55 -8.19 15.75
CA PRO A 107 -0.10 -7.97 15.79
C PRO A 107 0.69 -9.20 15.29
N GLY A 108 1.64 -8.96 14.40
CA GLY A 108 2.45 -10.00 13.75
C GLY A 108 1.83 -10.60 12.49
N ALA A 109 0.55 -10.32 12.19
CA ALA A 109 -0.03 -10.69 10.90
C ALA A 109 0.72 -9.97 9.77
N ALA A 110 0.94 -10.67 8.66
CA ALA A 110 1.60 -10.12 7.48
C ALA A 110 0.67 -10.20 6.27
N PHE A 111 0.81 -9.21 5.39
CA PHE A 111 0.05 -9.08 4.16
C PHE A 111 1.00 -8.79 3.01
N ASP A 112 0.81 -9.46 1.89
CA ASP A 112 1.47 -9.09 0.65
C ASP A 112 0.61 -8.03 -0.04
N ILE A 113 1.19 -6.84 -0.23
CA ILE A 113 0.54 -5.73 -0.92
C ILE A 113 0.95 -5.79 -2.38
N PHE A 114 -0.02 -5.92 -3.28
CA PHE A 114 0.21 -5.99 -4.71
C PHE A 114 -0.23 -4.71 -5.40
N PHE A 115 0.57 -4.26 -6.36
CA PHE A 115 0.25 -3.16 -7.25
C PHE A 115 0.43 -3.58 -8.70
N ASP A 116 -0.58 -3.32 -9.52
CA ASP A 116 -0.55 -3.48 -10.97
C ASP A 116 -0.32 -2.11 -11.64
N PRO A 117 0.87 -1.84 -12.22
CA PRO A 117 1.18 -0.58 -12.87
C PRO A 117 0.49 -0.36 -14.22
N GLU A 118 -0.21 -1.36 -14.78
CA GLU A 118 -0.99 -1.24 -16.01
C GLU A 118 -2.42 -0.83 -15.70
N THR A 119 -3.06 -1.50 -14.73
CA THR A 119 -4.46 -1.22 -14.36
C THR A 119 -4.61 -0.19 -13.25
N MET A 120 -3.50 0.19 -12.60
CA MET A 120 -3.46 1.06 -11.42
C MET A 120 -4.26 0.49 -10.24
N MET A 121 -4.29 -0.83 -10.10
CA MET A 121 -5.02 -1.51 -9.04
C MET A 121 -4.09 -1.94 -7.90
N VAL A 122 -4.53 -1.70 -6.67
CA VAL A 122 -3.89 -2.15 -5.43
C VAL A 122 -4.76 -3.21 -4.77
N THR A 123 -4.17 -4.34 -4.42
CA THR A 123 -4.84 -5.47 -3.73
C THR A 123 -3.95 -5.97 -2.59
N CYS A 124 -4.49 -6.80 -1.71
CA CYS A 124 -3.68 -7.51 -0.73
C CYS A 124 -4.11 -8.96 -0.58
N GLU A 125 -3.16 -9.80 -0.20
CA GLU A 125 -3.40 -11.17 0.24
C GLU A 125 -2.83 -11.36 1.65
N ALA A 126 -3.43 -12.29 2.40
CA ALA A 126 -2.85 -12.72 3.66
C ALA A 126 -1.55 -13.47 3.36
N HIS A 127 -0.48 -13.11 4.08
CA HIS A 127 0.77 -13.84 3.99
C HIS A 127 0.74 -14.98 5.00
N ASP A 128 0.23 -16.14 4.59
CA ASP A 128 0.30 -17.35 5.40
C ASP A 128 1.75 -17.85 5.41
N ALA A 129 2.30 -18.04 6.62
CA ALA A 129 3.66 -18.53 6.85
C ALA A 129 3.75 -20.06 6.77
#